data_AF-A0A6B3GC28-F1
#
_entry.id   AF-A0A6B3GC28-F1
#
_cell.length_a   1.000
_cell.length_b   1.000
_cell.length_c   1.000
_cell.angle_alpha   90.00
_cell.angle_beta   90.00
_cell.angle_gamma   90.00
#
_symmetry.space_group_name_H-M   'P 1'
#
loop_
_entity.id
_entity.type
_entity.pdbx_description
1 polymer ?
#
loop_
_entity_poly.entity_id
_entity_poly.type
_entity_poly.pdbx_seq_one_letter_code
_entity_poly.pdbx_strand_id
1 'polypeptide(L)'
;FSNGEKVTAKSFVDAWNYGAALKNNQKNAYFFQYIEGYDKVHPESGSASAETLSGLKVVDDLTFTAKLTQKFSLWPDTLGYAAFVPLPKAFYDDHDAWLSKPVGNGPYTIESYAKGSSMNLRKWDDYPGDDKAKNGGVDLKVFTDNNTAYTDLTAGNLDLVDD
;
A
#
# COMPACT_ATOMS: atom_id res chain seq x y z
N PHE A 1 7.31 10.32 1.76
CA PHE A 1 5.91 10.36 1.29
C PHE A 1 5.67 11.70 0.60
N SER A 2 4.67 11.77 -0.27
CA SER A 2 4.39 12.99 -1.04
C SER A 2 3.91 14.18 -0.20
N ASN A 3 3.54 13.96 1.07
CA ASN A 3 3.21 15.02 2.03
C ASN A 3 4.42 15.54 2.83
N GLY A 4 5.65 15.15 2.46
CA GLY A 4 6.89 15.56 3.13
C GLY A 4 7.32 14.68 4.31
N GLU A 5 6.50 13.73 4.76
CA GLU A 5 6.94 12.77 5.77
C GLU A 5 8.09 11.89 5.24
N LYS A 6 9.08 11.62 6.08
CA LYS A 6 10.18 10.71 5.74
C LYS A 6 9.68 9.27 5.69
N VAL A 7 10.16 8.50 4.72
CA VAL A 7 10.01 7.04 4.73
C VAL A 7 11.12 6.48 5.59
N THR A 8 10.77 5.76 6.65
CA THR A 8 11.72 5.17 7.61
C THR A 8 11.43 3.68 7.79
N ALA A 9 12.33 2.97 8.46
CA ALA A 9 12.12 1.59 8.91
C ALA A 9 10.78 1.43 9.67
N LYS A 10 10.39 2.45 10.45
CA LYS A 10 9.12 2.45 11.18
C LYS A 10 7.90 2.53 10.24
N SER A 11 8.00 3.23 9.12
CA SER A 11 6.93 3.29 8.11
C SER A 11 6.57 1.90 7.55
N PHE A 12 7.56 1.01 7.44
CA PHE A 12 7.35 -0.39 7.04
C PHE A 12 6.88 -1.25 8.21
N VAL A 13 7.59 -1.22 9.34
CA VAL A 13 7.28 -2.08 10.49
C VAL A 13 5.88 -1.82 11.03
N ASP A 14 5.44 -0.55 11.10
CA ASP A 14 4.08 -0.22 11.52
C ASP A 14 3.05 -0.72 10.50
N ALA A 15 3.30 -0.53 9.20
CA ALA A 15 2.40 -0.98 8.14
C ALA A 15 2.23 -2.50 8.13
N TRP A 16 3.31 -3.25 8.34
CA TRP A 16 3.28 -4.71 8.35
C TRP A 16 2.59 -5.24 9.62
N ASN A 17 2.81 -4.61 10.77
CA ASN A 17 2.06 -4.94 11.98
C ASN A 17 0.56 -4.61 11.84
N TYR A 18 0.24 -3.46 11.22
CA TYR A 18 -1.15 -3.11 10.93
C TYR A 18 -1.79 -4.12 9.98
N GLY A 19 -1.09 -4.52 8.92
CA GLY A 19 -1.49 -5.52 7.96
C GLY A 19 -1.69 -6.91 8.56
N ALA A 20 -0.84 -7.32 9.50
CA ALA A 20 -0.90 -8.63 10.13
C ALA A 20 -1.96 -8.72 11.24
N ALA A 21 -2.19 -7.65 12.01
CA ALA A 21 -3.05 -7.72 13.19
C ALA A 21 -4.50 -8.09 12.86
N LEU A 22 -5.01 -9.17 13.50
CA LEU A 22 -6.37 -9.69 13.29
C LEU A 22 -7.45 -8.62 13.43
N LYS A 23 -7.30 -7.73 14.41
CA LYS A 23 -8.23 -6.65 14.72
C LYS A 23 -8.46 -5.66 13.57
N ASN A 24 -7.50 -5.54 12.65
CA ASN A 24 -7.58 -4.59 11.53
C ASN A 24 -8.24 -5.19 10.28
N ASN A 25 -8.58 -6.48 10.30
CA ASN A 25 -9.33 -7.18 9.24
C ASN A 25 -8.79 -6.95 7.81
N GLN A 26 -7.47 -6.97 7.66
CA GLN A 26 -6.82 -6.74 6.38
C GLN A 26 -6.84 -8.01 5.53
N LYS A 27 -7.42 -7.94 4.32
CA LYS A 27 -7.55 -9.09 3.40
C LYS A 27 -6.20 -9.73 3.04
N ASN A 28 -5.14 -8.94 3.07
CA ASN A 28 -3.78 -9.35 2.73
C ASN A 28 -2.96 -9.79 3.95
N ALA A 29 -3.57 -10.01 5.13
CA ALA A 29 -2.84 -10.40 6.34
C ALA A 29 -1.98 -11.67 6.15
N TYR A 30 -2.46 -12.63 5.36
CA TYR A 30 -1.75 -13.89 5.11
C TYR A 30 -0.36 -13.71 4.47
N PHE A 31 -0.06 -12.57 3.83
CA PHE A 31 1.29 -12.30 3.30
C PHE A 31 2.36 -12.25 4.40
N PHE A 32 1.96 -11.95 5.64
CA PHE A 32 2.86 -11.87 6.79
C PHE A 32 3.03 -13.21 7.52
N GLN A 33 2.37 -14.30 7.07
CA GLN A 33 2.29 -15.57 7.80
C GLN A 33 3.62 -16.25 8.11
N TYR A 34 4.66 -15.94 7.33
CA TYR A 34 6.00 -16.51 7.53
C TYR A 34 6.89 -15.65 8.41
N ILE A 35 6.43 -14.49 8.89
CA ILE A 35 7.16 -13.68 9.88
C ILE A 35 6.88 -14.24 11.28
N GLU A 36 7.94 -14.38 12.08
CA GLU A 36 7.83 -14.87 13.45
C GLU A 36 6.85 -14.01 14.27
N GLY A 37 5.93 -14.69 14.98
CA GLY A 37 4.87 -14.06 15.78
C GLY A 37 3.55 -13.82 15.05
N TYR A 38 3.44 -14.18 13.76
CA TYR A 38 2.18 -14.06 13.02
C TYR A 38 1.02 -14.80 13.71
N ASP A 39 1.24 -16.02 14.17
CA ASP A 39 0.26 -16.83 14.89
C ASP A 39 -0.25 -16.17 16.19
N LYS A 40 0.51 -15.21 16.75
CA LYS A 40 0.13 -14.47 17.96
C LYS A 40 -0.71 -13.23 17.66
N VAL A 41 -0.44 -12.55 16.54
CA VAL A 41 -1.20 -11.35 16.12
C VAL A 41 -2.40 -11.69 15.23
N HIS A 42 -2.38 -12.86 14.59
CA HIS A 42 -3.38 -13.37 13.66
C HIS A 42 -3.61 -14.88 13.83
N PRO A 43 -4.12 -15.33 14.99
CA PRO A 43 -4.42 -16.74 15.19
C PRO A 43 -5.56 -17.19 14.26
N GLU A 44 -5.52 -18.46 13.82
CA GLU A 44 -6.58 -19.05 12.99
C GLU A 44 -7.94 -19.09 13.71
N SER A 45 -7.93 -19.11 15.04
CA SER A 45 -9.13 -19.07 15.87
C SER A 45 -8.86 -18.35 17.19
N GLY A 46 -9.92 -17.77 17.77
CA GLY A 46 -9.83 -17.02 19.02
C GLY A 46 -9.29 -15.60 18.85
N SER A 47 -8.78 -15.03 19.93
CA SER A 47 -8.27 -13.66 19.99
C SER A 47 -6.75 -13.61 19.86
N ALA A 48 -6.23 -12.55 19.25
CA ALA A 48 -4.80 -12.27 19.24
C ALA A 48 -4.24 -12.20 20.68
N SER A 49 -3.03 -12.73 20.85
CA SER A 49 -2.27 -12.73 22.12
C SER A 49 -1.07 -11.78 22.09
N ALA A 50 -0.78 -11.17 20.93
CA ALA A 50 0.21 -10.13 20.76
C ALA A 50 -0.32 -9.02 19.83
N GLU A 51 0.24 -7.83 19.94
CA GLU A 51 -0.12 -6.68 19.11
C GLU A 51 0.79 -6.54 17.86
N THR A 52 2.01 -7.09 17.93
CA THR A 52 3.02 -6.95 16.89
C THR A 52 3.77 -8.26 16.63
N LEU A 53 4.22 -8.43 15.39
CA LEU A 53 5.07 -9.52 14.93
C LEU A 53 6.42 -9.48 15.66
N SER A 54 6.73 -10.51 16.44
CA SER A 54 8.00 -10.58 17.20
C SER A 54 9.24 -10.72 16.31
N GLY A 55 9.06 -11.14 15.04
CA GLY A 55 10.12 -11.23 14.04
C GLY A 55 10.54 -9.87 13.45
N LEU A 56 9.77 -8.81 13.67
CA LEU A 56 10.11 -7.47 13.19
C LEU A 56 10.88 -6.68 14.27
N LYS A 57 12.05 -6.17 13.91
CA LYS A 57 12.88 -5.36 14.79
C LYS A 57 13.47 -4.18 14.05
N VAL A 58 13.10 -2.97 14.47
CA VAL A 58 13.78 -1.74 14.03
C VAL A 58 15.18 -1.70 14.66
N VAL A 59 16.18 -1.44 13.83
CA VAL A 59 17.59 -1.28 14.24
C VAL A 59 17.92 0.22 14.33
N ASP A 60 17.54 0.99 13.30
CA ASP A 60 17.67 2.44 13.22
C ASP A 60 16.63 3.02 12.23
N ASP A 61 16.73 4.31 11.91
CA ASP A 61 15.78 5.03 11.06
C ASP A 61 15.61 4.43 9.66
N LEU A 62 16.63 3.76 9.11
CA LEU A 62 16.62 3.20 7.75
C LEU A 62 16.85 1.69 7.72
N THR A 63 16.92 1.04 8.88
CA THR A 63 17.21 -0.38 9.00
C THR A 63 16.22 -1.08 9.93
N PHE A 64 15.60 -2.16 9.46
CA PHE A 64 14.91 -3.15 10.30
C PHE A 64 15.22 -4.56 9.81
N THR A 65 15.02 -5.54 10.69
CA THR A 65 15.14 -6.96 10.36
C THR A 65 13.78 -7.64 10.42
N ALA A 66 13.56 -8.60 9.51
CA ALA A 66 12.42 -9.52 9.57
C ALA A 66 12.94 -10.96 9.72
N LYS A 67 12.65 -11.59 10.86
CA LYS A 67 12.94 -13.00 11.10
C LYS A 67 11.77 -13.87 10.64
N LEU A 68 12.07 -14.81 9.74
CA LEU A 68 11.08 -15.74 9.21
C LEU A 68 11.05 -17.05 10.00
N THR A 69 9.91 -17.73 9.99
CA THR A 69 9.71 -19.05 10.62
C THR A 69 10.25 -20.21 9.76
N GLN A 70 10.59 -19.94 8.49
CA GLN A 70 11.13 -20.92 7.57
C GLN A 70 12.08 -20.29 6.54
N LYS A 71 12.83 -21.13 5.82
CA LYS A 71 13.59 -20.69 4.65
C LYS A 71 12.61 -20.38 3.52
N PHE A 72 12.68 -19.18 2.97
CA PHE A 72 11.80 -18.74 1.89
C PHE A 72 12.59 -18.01 0.80
N SER A 73 12.95 -18.72 -0.27
CA SER A 73 13.83 -18.19 -1.32
C SER A 73 13.20 -17.05 -2.13
N LEU A 74 11.87 -17.04 -2.28
CA LEU A 74 11.13 -15.99 -2.98
C LEU A 74 10.79 -14.80 -2.05
N TRP A 75 11.33 -14.77 -0.83
CA TRP A 75 11.10 -13.66 0.09
C TRP A 75 11.44 -12.30 -0.53
N PRO A 76 12.62 -12.09 -1.17
CA PRO A 76 12.94 -10.80 -1.78
C PRO A 76 11.93 -10.35 -2.84
N ASP A 77 11.47 -11.27 -3.69
CA ASP A 77 10.49 -10.95 -4.74
C ASP A 77 9.11 -10.61 -4.14
N THR A 78 8.74 -11.31 -3.07
CA THR A 78 7.48 -11.09 -2.35
C THR A 78 7.39 -9.68 -1.76
N LEU A 79 8.52 -9.08 -1.37
CA LEU A 79 8.57 -7.71 -0.83
C LEU A 79 8.18 -6.63 -1.85
N GLY A 80 8.12 -6.96 -3.14
CA GLY A 80 7.60 -6.07 -4.17
C GLY A 80 6.07 -5.99 -4.21
N TYR A 81 5.36 -6.87 -3.49
CA TYR A 81 3.90 -6.88 -3.46
C TYR A 81 3.32 -5.74 -2.60
N ALA A 82 2.14 -5.26 -2.99
CA ALA A 82 1.48 -4.11 -2.36
C ALA A 82 1.21 -4.25 -0.85
N ALA A 83 1.15 -5.48 -0.30
CA ALA A 83 1.00 -5.68 1.14
C ALA A 83 2.21 -5.17 1.95
N PHE A 84 3.40 -5.09 1.34
CA PHE A 84 4.64 -4.74 2.03
C PHE A 84 5.04 -3.28 1.90
N VAL A 85 4.23 -2.45 1.24
CA VAL A 85 4.52 -1.02 1.06
C VAL A 85 4.43 -0.27 2.41
N PRO A 86 5.23 0.80 2.59
CA PRO A 86 5.21 1.58 3.83
C PRO A 86 3.96 2.47 3.87
N LEU A 87 3.48 2.77 5.08
CA LEU A 87 2.39 3.74 5.31
C LEU A 87 2.92 4.99 6.02
N PRO A 88 2.42 6.20 5.67
CA PRO A 88 2.76 7.43 6.39
C PRO A 88 2.13 7.45 7.78
N LYS A 89 2.63 8.30 8.67
CA LYS A 89 2.00 8.53 9.96
C LYS A 89 0.59 9.09 9.80
N ALA A 90 0.35 9.93 8.79
CA ALA A 90 -0.97 10.47 8.47
C ALA A 90 -2.07 9.40 8.33
N PHE A 91 -1.73 8.17 7.91
CA PHE A 91 -2.66 7.05 7.86
C PHE A 91 -3.24 6.67 9.23
N TYR A 92 -2.42 6.76 10.27
CA TYR A 92 -2.77 6.38 11.65
C TYR A 92 -3.33 7.55 12.45
N ASP A 93 -2.85 8.77 12.19
CA ASP A 93 -3.28 9.98 12.92
C ASP A 93 -4.73 10.36 12.55
N ASP A 94 -5.11 10.26 11.28
CA ASP A 94 -6.48 10.50 10.79
C ASP A 94 -6.79 9.57 9.60
N HIS A 95 -7.26 8.38 9.92
CA HIS A 95 -7.52 7.34 8.93
C HIS A 95 -8.60 7.73 7.91
N ASP A 96 -9.66 8.40 8.35
CA ASP A 96 -10.76 8.81 7.46
C ASP A 96 -10.32 9.92 6.51
N ALA A 97 -9.52 10.88 6.98
CA ALA A 97 -8.91 11.87 6.10
C ALA A 97 -7.96 11.22 5.10
N TRP A 98 -7.13 10.27 5.54
CA TRP A 98 -6.25 9.53 4.63
C TRP A 98 -7.05 8.73 3.60
N LEU A 99 -8.17 8.09 3.97
CA LEU A 99 -9.05 7.40 3.02
C LEU A 99 -9.69 8.36 2.00
N SER A 100 -9.98 9.60 2.39
CA SER A 100 -10.53 10.62 1.49
C SER A 100 -9.52 11.13 0.47
N LYS A 101 -8.22 11.17 0.83
CA LYS A 101 -7.13 11.56 -0.06
C LYS A 101 -5.83 10.85 0.33
N PRO A 102 -5.60 9.61 -0.13
CA PRO A 102 -4.44 8.84 0.27
C PRO A 102 -3.11 9.50 -0.07
N VAL A 103 -2.16 9.36 0.85
CA VAL A 103 -0.78 9.77 0.69
C VAL A 103 0.10 8.53 0.58
N GLY A 104 0.92 8.47 -0.47
CA GLY A 104 1.87 7.38 -0.72
C GLY A 104 3.30 7.89 -0.95
N ASN A 105 4.17 6.99 -1.37
CA ASN A 105 5.57 7.25 -1.68
C ASN A 105 5.96 6.84 -3.11
N GLY A 106 5.00 6.59 -4.01
CA GLY A 106 5.23 6.22 -5.41
C GLY A 106 5.29 7.42 -6.37
N PRO A 107 5.41 7.20 -7.69
CA PRO A 107 5.70 8.26 -8.69
C PRO A 107 4.56 9.25 -8.97
N TYR A 108 3.37 9.01 -8.44
CA TYR A 108 2.21 9.92 -8.58
C TYR A 108 1.66 10.32 -7.21
N THR A 109 1.05 11.50 -7.17
CA THR A 109 0.20 11.98 -6.07
C THR A 109 -1.26 11.96 -6.50
N ILE A 110 -2.17 11.89 -5.53
CA ILE A 110 -3.60 12.05 -5.77
C ILE A 110 -3.91 13.55 -5.79
N GLU A 111 -4.37 14.07 -6.93
CA GLU A 111 -4.89 15.44 -7.04
C GLU A 111 -6.30 15.52 -6.45
N SER A 112 -7.19 14.62 -6.91
CA SER A 112 -8.57 14.50 -6.44
C SER A 112 -9.03 13.04 -6.41
N TYR A 113 -9.90 12.71 -5.45
CA TYR A 113 -10.53 11.39 -5.35
C TYR A 113 -12.03 11.52 -5.09
N ALA A 114 -12.83 11.02 -6.03
CA ALA A 114 -14.28 10.88 -5.91
C ALA A 114 -14.61 9.39 -5.79
N LYS A 115 -14.79 8.91 -4.56
CA LYS A 115 -15.02 7.49 -4.27
C LYS A 115 -16.17 6.92 -5.12
N GLY A 116 -15.88 5.84 -5.84
CA GLY A 116 -16.83 5.17 -6.73
C GLY A 116 -17.01 5.83 -8.10
N SER A 117 -16.27 6.89 -8.42
CA SER A 117 -16.38 7.60 -9.70
C SER A 117 -15.03 7.82 -10.38
N SER A 118 -14.07 8.47 -9.71
CA SER A 118 -12.80 8.81 -10.34
C SER A 118 -11.67 9.06 -9.34
N MET A 119 -10.43 8.91 -9.81
CA MET A 119 -9.21 9.30 -9.10
C MET A 119 -8.24 9.92 -10.09
N ASN A 120 -7.86 11.18 -9.86
CA ASN A 120 -6.92 11.90 -10.71
C ASN A 120 -5.55 11.86 -10.06
N LEU A 121 -4.60 11.27 -10.78
CA LEU A 121 -3.20 11.14 -10.38
C LEU A 121 -2.38 12.17 -11.14
N ARG A 122 -1.46 12.85 -10.46
CA ARG A 122 -0.49 13.77 -11.07
C ARG A 122 0.92 13.34 -10.73
N LYS A 123 1.82 13.48 -11.69
CA LYS A 123 3.23 13.16 -11.49
C LYS A 123 3.76 13.86 -10.24
N TRP A 124 4.47 13.13 -9.40
CA TRP A 124 5.20 13.70 -8.28
C TRP A 124 6.63 14.01 -8.71
N ASP A 125 6.94 15.29 -8.93
CA ASP A 125 8.26 15.69 -9.44
C ASP A 125 9.41 15.39 -8.45
N ASP A 126 9.13 15.43 -7.14
CA ASP A 126 10.10 15.11 -6.08
C ASP A 126 10.18 13.61 -5.76
N TYR A 127 9.56 12.74 -6.57
CA TYR A 127 9.68 11.29 -6.38
C TYR A 127 11.16 10.87 -6.47
N PRO A 128 11.71 10.24 -5.41
CA PRO A 128 13.15 9.96 -5.32
C PRO A 128 13.56 8.67 -6.04
N GLY A 129 12.61 7.81 -6.44
CA GLY A 129 12.90 6.55 -7.12
C GLY A 129 13.28 6.74 -8.59
N ASP A 130 13.93 5.71 -9.14
CA ASP A 130 14.43 5.70 -10.53
C ASP A 130 13.32 5.47 -11.56
N ASP A 131 12.18 4.92 -11.13
CA ASP A 131 10.98 4.61 -11.92
C ASP A 131 10.02 5.81 -12.01
N LYS A 132 10.56 6.99 -12.35
CA LYS A 132 9.77 8.22 -12.48
C LYS A 132 8.66 8.10 -13.54
N ALA A 133 7.52 8.72 -13.26
CA ALA A 133 6.43 8.85 -14.23
C ALA A 133 6.91 9.51 -15.53
N LYS A 134 6.48 8.94 -16.66
CA LYS A 134 6.82 9.41 -18.02
C LYS A 134 5.70 10.23 -18.68
N ASN A 135 4.58 10.40 -17.99
CA ASN A 135 3.45 11.24 -18.40
C ASN A 135 3.14 12.26 -17.28
N GLY A 136 2.24 13.21 -17.55
CA GLY A 136 1.86 14.25 -16.57
C GLY A 136 0.94 13.74 -15.45
N GLY A 137 0.30 12.59 -15.64
CA GLY A 137 -0.73 12.10 -14.75
C GLY A 137 -1.58 11.00 -15.40
N VAL A 138 -2.46 10.43 -14.59
CA VAL A 138 -3.41 9.39 -15.00
C VAL A 138 -4.76 9.74 -14.40
N ASP A 139 -5.79 9.88 -15.24
CA ASP A 139 -7.16 10.04 -14.79
C ASP A 139 -7.84 8.67 -14.79
N LEU A 140 -8.03 8.10 -13.61
CA LEU A 140 -8.73 6.83 -13.43
C LEU A 140 -10.22 7.10 -13.39
N LYS A 141 -10.96 6.55 -14.37
CA LYS A 141 -12.42 6.66 -14.47
C LYS A 141 -13.07 5.32 -14.17
N VAL A 142 -14.13 5.34 -13.37
CA VAL A 142 -14.96 4.15 -13.15
C VAL A 142 -16.05 4.11 -14.21
N PHE A 143 -16.02 3.09 -15.04
CA PHE A 143 -17.12 2.72 -15.92
C PHE A 143 -17.86 1.52 -15.32
N THR A 144 -19.19 1.56 -15.34
CA THR A 144 -20.04 0.45 -14.90
C THR A 144 -20.66 -0.32 -16.07
N ASP A 145 -20.38 0.10 -17.30
CA ASP A 145 -20.84 -0.50 -18.53
C ASP A 145 -19.72 -0.46 -19.58
N ASN A 146 -19.36 -1.63 -20.10
CA ASN A 146 -18.21 -1.77 -21.00
C ASN A 146 -18.47 -1.15 -22.38
N ASN A 147 -19.74 -1.06 -22.81
CA ASN A 147 -20.08 -0.39 -24.06
C ASN A 147 -19.81 1.11 -23.98
N THR A 148 -20.06 1.71 -22.81
CA THR A 148 -19.76 3.12 -22.54
C THR A 148 -18.26 3.37 -22.56
N ALA A 149 -17.46 2.52 -21.89
CA ALA A 149 -16.00 2.63 -21.94
C ALA A 149 -15.44 2.48 -23.36
N TYR A 150 -15.96 1.52 -24.13
CA TYR A 150 -15.58 1.30 -25.53
C TYR A 150 -15.95 2.49 -26.43
N THR A 151 -17.14 3.06 -26.23
CA THR A 151 -17.57 4.27 -26.94
C THR A 151 -16.63 5.44 -26.65
N ASP A 152 -16.25 5.65 -25.39
CA ASP A 152 -15.29 6.69 -25.01
C ASP A 152 -13.89 6.45 -25.59
N LEU A 153 -13.42 5.21 -25.61
CA LEU A 153 -12.15 4.85 -26.25
C LEU A 153 -12.15 5.17 -27.75
N THR A 154 -13.17 4.70 -28.48
CA THR A 154 -13.28 4.94 -29.93
C THR A 154 -13.48 6.42 -30.29
N ALA A 155 -14.08 7.20 -29.39
CA ALA A 155 -14.23 8.64 -29.51
C ALA A 155 -12.95 9.43 -29.13
N GLY A 156 -11.94 8.78 -28.55
CA GLY A 156 -10.71 9.43 -28.07
C GLY A 156 -10.84 10.14 -26.72
N ASN A 157 -11.89 9.83 -25.94
CA ASN A 157 -12.11 10.34 -24.58
C ASN A 157 -11.42 9.49 -23.48
N LEU A 158 -10.85 8.35 -23.88
CA LEU A 158 -10.15 7.38 -23.03
C LEU A 158 -8.94 6.83 -23.79
N ASP A 159 -7.77 6.79 -23.16
CA ASP A 159 -6.54 6.29 -23.79
C ASP A 159 -6.37 4.76 -23.68
N LEU A 160 -6.89 4.16 -22.60
CA LEU A 160 -6.75 2.75 -22.28
C LEU A 160 -7.98 2.25 -21.51
N VAL A 161 -8.49 1.09 -21.92
CA VAL A 161 -9.41 0.26 -21.14
C VAL A 161 -8.80 -1.15 -21.08
N ASP A 162 -8.70 -1.70 -19.87
CA ASP A 162 -8.17 -3.05 -19.62
C ASP A 162 -9.32 -3.87 -19.04
N ASP A 163 -10.07 -4.53 -19.93
CA ASP A 163 -11.17 -5.45 -19.66
C ASP A 163 -11.20 -6.54 -20.74
#